data_AF-A0A1V9FHG4-F1
#
_entry.id   AF-A0A1V9FHG4-F1
#
_cell.length_a   1.000
_cell.length_b   1.000
_cell.length_c   1.000
_cell.angle_alpha   90.00
_cell.angle_beta   90.00
_cell.angle_gamma   90.00
#
_symmetry.space_group_name_H-M   'P 1'
#
loop_
_entity.id
_entity.type
_entity.pdbx_description
1 polymer ?
#
loop_
_entity_poly.entity_id
_entity_poly.type
_entity_poly.pdbx_seq_one_letter_code
_entity_poly.pdbx_strand_id
1 'polypeptide(L)' 'MEPRFQKLSAAQLRTIIIHEMRKFAMALEFGATISDLQEIREQIRLLADALAEKEKDEDSREAIVENLPQSIANISLYS' A
#
# COMPACT_ATOMS: atom_id res chain seq x y z
N MET A 1 0.35 12.68 3.45
CA MET A 1 0.95 11.44 2.89
C MET A 1 2.33 11.82 2.36
N GLU A 2 3.40 11.08 2.70
CA GLU A 2 4.71 11.38 2.12
C GLU A 2 4.67 11.18 0.59
N PRO A 3 5.12 12.15 -0.23
CA PRO A 3 4.99 12.10 -1.69
C PRO A 3 5.72 10.89 -2.32
N ARG A 4 6.71 10.34 -1.60
CA ARG A 4 7.54 9.23 -2.08
C ARG A 4 6.77 7.92 -2.23
N PHE A 5 5.75 7.68 -1.41
CA PHE A 5 5.02 6.39 -1.40
C PHE A 5 3.82 6.35 -2.36
N GLN A 6 3.36 7.51 -2.84
CA GLN A 6 2.20 7.58 -3.73
C GLN A 6 2.42 6.87 -5.08
N LYS A 7 3.67 6.83 -5.56
CA LYS A 7 4.04 6.23 -6.85
C LYS A 7 4.21 4.71 -6.80
N LEU A 8 4.26 4.10 -5.62
CA LEU A 8 4.48 2.66 -5.46
C LEU A 8 3.17 1.89 -5.56
N SER A 9 3.17 0.67 -6.09
CA SER A 9 2.00 -0.22 -6.02
C SER A 9 1.85 -0.84 -4.62
N ALA A 10 0.67 -1.36 -4.29
CA ALA A 10 0.46 -2.09 -3.03
C ALA A 10 1.44 -3.27 -2.88
N ALA A 11 1.69 -4.01 -3.97
CA ALA A 11 2.69 -5.09 -3.98
C ALA A 11 4.10 -4.59 -3.66
N GLN A 12 4.52 -3.45 -4.23
CA GLN A 12 5.83 -2.85 -3.93
C GLN A 12 5.93 -2.41 -2.47
N LEU A 13 4.88 -1.80 -1.92
CA LEU A 13 4.84 -1.41 -0.50
C LEU A 13 4.97 -2.63 0.41
N ARG A 14 4.27 -3.74 0.13
CA ARG A 14 4.41 -4.99 0.89
C ARG A 14 5.84 -5.52 0.87
N THR A 15 6.51 -5.51 -0.30
CA THR A 15 7.92 -5.92 -0.40
C THR A 15 8.84 -5.05 0.43
N ILE A 16 8.65 -3.73 0.44
CA ILE A 16 9.48 -2.81 1.22
C ILE A 16 9.23 -3.01 2.72
N ILE A 17 7.99 -3.20 3.15
CA ILE A 17 7.67 -3.51 4.57
C ILE A 17 8.39 -4.77 5.02
N ILE A 18 8.37 -5.85 4.22
CA ILE A 18 9.09 -7.10 4.54
C ILE A 18 10.59 -6.84 4.68
N HIS A 19 11.16 -5.99 3.81
CA HIS A 19 12.58 -5.62 3.90
C HIS A 19 12.90 -4.87 5.20
N GLU A 20 12.10 -3.86 5.57
CA GLU A 20 12.29 -3.12 6.81
C GLU A 20 12.08 -4.00 8.06
N MET A 21 11.15 -4.95 8.02
CA MET A 21 10.99 -5.94 9.10
C MET A 21 12.23 -6.84 9.27
N ARG A 22 12.87 -7.24 8.16
CA ARG A 22 14.14 -7.98 8.21
C ARG A 22 15.26 -7.12 8.78
N LYS A 23 15.33 -5.85 8.39
CA LYS A 23 16.27 -4.88 8.95
C LYS A 23 16.07 -4.70 10.45
N PHE A 24 14.83 -4.62 10.91
CA PHE A 24 14.47 -4.56 12.32
C PHE A 24 14.93 -5.81 13.09
N ALA A 25 14.69 -7.01 12.53
CA ALA A 25 15.14 -8.26 13.14
C ALA A 25 16.67 -8.33 13.25
N MET A 26 17.41 -7.97 12.19
CA MET A 26 18.87 -7.91 12.24
C MET A 26 19.36 -6.88 13.25
N ALA A 27 18.72 -5.70 13.34
CA ALA A 27 19.08 -4.69 14.33
C ALA A 27 18.91 -5.20 15.78
N LEU A 28 17.87 -6.00 16.04
CA LEU A 28 17.71 -6.68 17.33
C LEU A 28 18.83 -7.70 17.59
N GLU A 29 19.16 -8.53 16.62
CA GLU A 29 20.21 -9.55 16.73
C GLU A 29 21.59 -8.95 17.00
N PHE A 30 21.91 -7.82 16.38
CA PHE A 30 23.19 -7.13 16.56
C PHE A 30 23.22 -6.16 17.76
N GLY A 31 22.15 -6.09 18.54
CA GLY A 31 22.11 -5.23 19.74
C GLY A 31 22.09 -3.73 19.41
N ALA A 32 21.40 -3.34 18.34
CA ALA A 32 21.21 -1.93 17.96
C ALA A 32 20.55 -1.13 19.10
N THR A 33 20.72 0.19 19.06
CA THR A 33 20.17 1.04 20.11
C THR A 33 18.65 1.13 20.01
N ILE A 34 18.01 1.51 21.13
CA ILE A 34 16.56 1.75 21.15
C ILE A 34 16.17 2.80 20.11
N SER A 35 17.01 3.82 19.90
CA SER A 35 16.78 4.85 18.89
C SER A 35 16.75 4.27 17.47
N ASP A 36 17.71 3.40 17.12
CA ASP A 36 17.75 2.74 15.80
C ASP A 36 16.48 1.90 15.56
N LEU A 37 16.05 1.16 16.58
CA LEU A 37 14.84 0.35 16.52
C LEU A 37 13.58 1.21 16.38
N GLN A 38 13.52 2.36 17.06
CA GLN A 38 12.40 3.30 16.95
C GLN A 38 12.32 3.92 15.56
N GLU A 39 13.47 4.26 14.95
CA GLU A 39 13.51 4.77 13.58
C GLU A 39 13.00 3.74 12.57
N ILE A 40 13.48 2.50 12.63
CA ILE A 40 13.03 1.44 11.73
C ILE A 40 11.53 1.15 11.94
N ARG A 41 11.07 1.11 13.19
CA ARG A 41 9.64 0.93 13.51
C ARG A 41 8.79 2.05 12.92
N GLU A 42 9.25 3.29 12.99
CA GLU A 42 8.53 4.43 12.43
C GLU A 42 8.45 4.35 10.91
N GLN A 43 9.53 3.91 10.23
CA GLN A 43 9.49 3.67 8.78
C GLN A 43 8.48 2.58 8.41
N ILE A 44 8.44 1.47 9.15
CA ILE A 44 7.44 0.41 8.95
C ILE A 44 6.02 0.96 9.12
N ARG A 45 5.78 1.79 10.15
CA ARG A 45 4.47 2.42 10.37
C ARG A 45 4.03 3.28 9.19
N LEU A 46 4.90 4.16 8.71
CA LEU A 46 4.60 5.04 7.56
C LEU A 46 4.29 4.24 6.28
N LEU A 47 5.02 3.15 6.04
CA LEU A 47 4.78 2.25 4.91
C LEU A 47 3.47 1.48 5.04
N ALA A 48 3.16 1.00 6.24
CA ALA A 48 1.91 0.29 6.52
C ALA A 48 0.68 1.21 6.37
N ASP A 49 0.77 2.44 6.86
CA ASP A 49 -0.27 3.46 6.67
C ASP A 49 -0.48 3.74 5.17
N ALA A 50 0.61 3.87 4.41
CA ALA A 50 0.53 4.08 2.96
C ALA A 50 -0.06 2.88 2.21
N LEU A 51 0.22 1.65 2.66
CA LEU A 51 -0.34 0.43 2.10
C LEU A 51 -1.85 0.35 2.36
N ALA A 52 -2.28 0.61 3.59
CA ALA A 52 -3.68 0.56 3.98
C ALA A 52 -4.54 1.54 3.17
N GLU A 53 -4.02 2.74 2.89
CA GLU A 53 -4.73 3.71 2.04
C GLU A 53 -4.81 3.25 0.58
N LYS A 54 -3.77 2.59 0.05
CA LYS A 54 -3.83 2.02 -1.31
C LYS A 54 -4.79 0.85 -1.44
N GLU A 55 -4.85 -0.01 -0.45
CA GLU A 55 -5.78 -1.15 -0.45
C GLU A 55 -7.24 -0.65 -0.39
N LYS A 56 -7.53 0.40 0.40
CA LYS A 56 -8.86 1.05 0.38
C LYS A 56 -9.21 1.67 -0.98
N ASP A 57 -8.24 2.30 -1.65
CA ASP A 57 -8.43 2.89 -2.98
C ASP A 57 -8.68 1.82 -4.06
N GLU A 58 -8.02 0.66 -3.96
CA GLU A 58 -8.22 -0.48 -4.86
C GLU A 58 -9.59 -1.14 -4.64
N ASP A 59 -9.96 -1.42 -3.39
CA ASP A 59 -11.30 -1.96 -3.03
C ASP A 59 -12.44 -1.03 -3.49
N SER A 60 -12.24 0.29 -3.33
CA SER A 60 -13.22 1.30 -3.78
C SER A 60 -13.35 1.36 -5.30
N ARG A 61 -12.27 1.08 -6.05
CA ARG A 61 -12.29 1.04 -7.52
C ARG A 61 -12.96 -0.23 -8.03
N GLU A 62 -12.70 -1.38 -7.41
CA GLU A 62 -13.34 -2.64 -7.79
C GLU A 62 -14.86 -2.59 -7.54
N ALA A 63 -15.30 -2.01 -6.42
CA ALA A 63 -16.72 -1.82 -6.12
C ALA A 63 -17.47 -0.91 -7.11
N ILE A 64 -16.77 0.06 -7.74
CA ILE A 64 -17.35 0.94 -8.77
C ILE A 64 -17.46 0.22 -10.12
N VAL A 65 -16.49 -0.64 -10.46
CA VAL A 65 -16.50 -1.40 -11.72
C VAL A 65 -17.61 -2.45 -11.72
N GLU A 66 -17.88 -3.11 -10.60
CA GLU A 66 -19.01 -4.06 -10.49
C GLU A 66 -20.39 -3.37 -10.53
N ASN A 67 -20.48 -2.08 -10.19
CA ASN A 67 -21.73 -1.32 -10.20
C ASN A 67 -21.96 -0.47 -11.46
N LEU A 68 -21.18 -0.67 -12.52
CA LEU A 68 -21.45 0.01 -13.80
C LEU A 68 -22.73 -0.62 -14.41
N PRO A 69 -23.86 0.10 -14.52
CA PRO A 69 -25.05 -0.46 -15.13
C PRO A 69 -24.73 -0.76 -16.60
N GLN A 70 -24.87 -2.03 -17.00
CA GLN A 70 -24.74 -2.50 -18.39
C GLN A 70 -25.73 -1.83 -19.38
N SER A 71 -26.48 -0.81 -18.95
CA SER A 71 -27.53 -0.14 -19.70
C SER A 71 -27.04 0.77 -20.83
N ILE A 72 -25.73 1.06 -20.95
CA ILE A 72 -25.23 1.99 -21.99
C ILE A 72 -24.81 1.24 -23.27
N ALA A 73 -24.70 -0.09 -23.25
CA ALA A 73 -24.21 -0.85 -24.40
C ALA A 73 -25.25 -1.09 -25.52
N ASN A 74 -26.52 -0.73 -25.33
CA ASN A 74 -27.61 -1.17 -26.24
C ASN A 74 -28.30 -0.06 -27.06
N ILE A 75 -27.80 1.18 -27.04
CA ILE A 75 -28.43 2.29 -27.80
C ILE A 75 -27.74 2.57 -29.15
N SER A 76 -26.61 1.92 -29.45
CA SER A 76 -25.86 2.17 -30.70
C SER A 76 -26.01 1.11 -31.79
N LEU A 77 -27.07 0.28 -31.77
CA LEU A 77 -27.35 -0.71 -32.83
C LEU A 77 -28.63 -0.45 -33.64
N TYR A 78 -29.30 0.69 -33.43
CA TYR A 78 -30.42 1.13 -34.26
C TYR A 78 -30.34 2.63 -34.52
N SER A 79 -29.44 3.06 -35.39
CA SER A 79 -29.52 4.34 -36.10
C SER A 79 -28.86 4.20 -37.46
#